data_AF-G5IXM8-F1
#
_entry.id   AF-G5IXM8-F1
#
_cell.length_a   1.000
_cell.length_b   1.000
_cell.length_c   1.000
_cell.angle_alpha   90.00
_cell.angle_beta   90.00
_cell.angle_gamma   90.00
#
_symmetry.space_group_name_H-M   'P 1'
#
loop_
_entity.id
_entity.type
_entity.pdbx_description
1 polymer ?
#
loop_
_entity_poly.entity_id
_entity_poly.type
_entity_poly.pdbx_seq_one_letter_code
_entity_poly.pdbx_strand_id
1 'polypeptide(L)' 'MNAYKYLTQEKKEFILSKQLLRSGTSIGANIAEANGGISQADFSAKMSIAYKEC' A
#
# COMPACT_ATOMS: atom_id res chain seq x y z
N MET A 1 -1.51 -10.10 -3.32
CA MET A 1 -2.82 -10.38 -3.97
C MET A 1 -3.46 -11.71 -3.59
N ASN A 2 -2.70 -12.79 -3.32
CA ASN A 2 -3.28 -14.09 -2.96
C ASN A 2 -4.11 -14.05 -1.66
N ALA A 3 -3.70 -13.26 -0.65
CA ALA A 3 -4.46 -13.08 0.58
C ALA A 3 -5.83 -12.41 0.37
N TYR A 4 -5.92 -11.37 -0.47
CA TYR A 4 -7.20 -10.73 -0.84
C TYR A 4 -8.14 -11.74 -1.52
N LYS A 5 -7.62 -12.51 -2.50
CA LYS A 5 -8.40 -13.54 -3.21
C LYS A 5 -8.88 -14.63 -2.25
N TYR A 6 -8.03 -15.11 -1.35
CA TYR A 6 -8.40 -16.09 -0.34
C TYR A 6 -9.49 -15.58 0.62
N LEU A 7 -9.34 -14.36 1.15
CA LEU A 7 -10.33 -13.77 2.05
C LEU A 7 -11.68 -13.54 1.38
N THR A 8 -11.68 -13.10 0.12
CA THR A 8 -12.93 -12.82 -0.62
C THR A 8 -13.60 -14.08 -1.17
N GLN A 9 -12.85 -15.04 -1.70
CA GLN A 9 -13.38 -16.23 -2.38
C GLN A 9 -13.71 -17.37 -1.41
N GLU A 10 -12.85 -17.64 -0.43
CA GLU A 10 -13.03 -18.76 0.50
C GLU A 10 -13.78 -18.34 1.77
N LYS A 11 -13.43 -17.18 2.33
CA LYS A 11 -13.98 -16.70 3.62
C LYS A 11 -15.19 -15.77 3.47
N LYS A 12 -15.51 -15.34 2.24
CA LYS A 12 -16.53 -14.31 1.94
C LYS A 12 -16.37 -13.06 2.83
N GLU A 13 -15.12 -12.69 3.10
CA GLU A 13 -14.75 -11.52 3.90
C GLU A 13 -14.41 -10.37 2.94
N PHE A 14 -15.11 -9.25 3.06
CA PHE A 14 -15.06 -8.14 2.10
C PHE A 14 -14.65 -6.80 2.71
N ILE A 15 -14.57 -6.68 4.03
CA ILE A 15 -14.23 -5.43 4.71
C ILE A 15 -12.73 -5.37 4.95
N LEU A 16 -12.15 -6.34 5.66
CA LEU A 16 -10.72 -6.39 5.94
C LEU A 16 -9.91 -6.64 4.66
N SER A 17 -10.42 -7.46 3.75
CA SER A 17 -9.80 -7.72 2.45
C SER A 17 -9.68 -6.44 1.62
N LYS A 18 -10.71 -5.57 1.60
CA LYS A 18 -10.63 -4.25 0.95
C LYS A 18 -9.66 -3.30 1.64
N GLN A 19 -9.60 -3.30 2.98
CA GLN A 19 -8.62 -2.49 3.72
C GLN A 19 -7.19 -2.93 3.39
N LEU A 20 -6.93 -4.23 3.37
CA LEU A 20 -5.64 -4.83 3.04
C LEU A 20 -5.24 -4.58 1.58
N LEU A 21 -6.20 -4.60 0.65
CA LEU A 21 -5.95 -4.24 -0.74
C LEU A 21 -5.52 -2.77 -0.84
N ARG A 22 -6.24 -1.86 -0.17
CA ARG A 22 -5.96 -0.42 -0.20
C ARG A 22 -4.60 -0.09 0.40
N SER A 23 -4.29 -0.58 1.60
CA SER A 23 -2.98 -0.33 2.23
C SER A 23 -1.84 -0.90 1.38
N GLY A 24 -2.00 -2.12 0.85
CA GLY A 24 -1.01 -2.73 -0.04
C GLY A 24 -0.76 -1.94 -1.33
N THR A 25 -1.79 -1.30 -1.90
CA THR A 25 -1.62 -0.44 -3.09
C THR A 25 -1.01 0.92 -2.76
N SER A 26 -1.35 1.51 -1.60
CA SER A 26 -0.86 2.83 -1.20
C SER A 26 0.65 2.83 -0.93
N ILE A 27 1.18 1.75 -0.32
CA ILE A 27 2.64 1.59 -0.09
C ILE A 27 3.40 1.67 -1.42
N GLY A 28 2.97 0.90 -2.43
CA GLY A 28 3.59 0.90 -3.76
C GLY A 28 3.49 2.25 -4.48
N ALA A 29 2.35 2.92 -4.36
CA ALA A 29 2.15 4.25 -4.94
C ALA A 29 3.09 5.29 -4.29
N ASN A 30 3.19 5.30 -2.95
CA ASN A 30 4.07 6.22 -2.23
C ASN A 30 5.56 6.00 -2.56
N ILE A 31 5.99 4.74 -2.74
CA ILE A 31 7.37 4.42 -3.17
C ILE A 31 7.62 4.89 -4.61
N ALA A 32 6.66 4.69 -5.52
CA ALA A 32 6.78 5.15 -6.90
C ALA A 32 6.86 6.68 -6.99
N GLU A 33 6.06 7.40 -6.21
CA GLU A 33 6.13 8.85 -6.09
C GLU A 33 7.45 9.32 -5.49
N ALA A 34 7.99 8.62 -4.47
CA ALA A 34 9.28 8.92 -3.88
C ALA A 34 10.40 8.87 -4.92
N ASN A 35 10.42 7.83 -5.76
CA ASN A 35 11.43 7.64 -6.81
C ASN A 35 11.36 8.68 -7.92
N GLY A 36 10.18 9.28 -8.16
CA GLY A 36 10.00 10.40 -9.08
C GLY A 36 10.17 11.79 -8.44
N GLY A 37 10.50 11.85 -7.15
CA GLY A 37 10.64 13.09 -6.39
C GLY A 37 11.81 13.96 -6.86
N ILE A 38 11.64 15.27 -6.73
CA ILE A 38 12.60 16.28 -7.22
C ILE A 38 13.79 16.43 -6.25
N SER A 39 13.61 16.09 -4.97
CA SER A 39 14.62 16.25 -3.93
C SER A 39 14.75 15.03 -3.01
N GLN A 40 15.90 14.91 -2.32
CA GLN A 40 16.08 13.88 -1.29
C GLN A 40 15.09 14.05 -0.11
N ALA A 41 14.66 15.28 0.18
CA ALA A 41 13.66 15.54 1.20
C ALA A 41 12.30 14.97 0.81
N ASP A 42 11.88 15.13 -0.45
CA ASP A 42 10.64 14.56 -0.99
C ASP A 42 10.68 13.02 -0.95
N PHE A 43 11.82 12.44 -1.35
CA PHE A 43 12.05 11.01 -1.26
C PHE A 43 11.89 10.49 0.19
N SER A 44 12.55 11.14 1.15
CA SER A 44 12.50 10.76 2.56
C SER A 44 11.08 10.88 3.14
N ALA A 45 10.36 11.96 2.82
CA ALA A 45 9.00 12.18 3.27
C ALA A 45 8.03 11.12 2.72
N LYS A 46 8.09 10.83 1.42
CA LYS A 46 7.24 9.82 0.76
C LYS A 46 7.55 8.40 1.25
N MET A 47 8.82 8.10 1.51
CA MET A 47 9.19 6.83 2.14
C MET A 47 8.71 6.69 3.57
N SER A 48 8.71 7.78 4.35
CA SER A 48 8.15 7.76 5.71
C SER A 48 6.65 7.48 5.71
N ILE A 49 5.91 7.98 4.72
CA ILE A 49 4.47 7.73 4.56
C ILE A 49 4.25 6.26 4.20
N ALA A 50 4.96 5.73 3.19
CA ALA A 50 4.88 4.33 2.81
C ALA A 50 5.15 3.40 4.01
N TYR A 51 6.11 3.73 4.86
CA TYR A 51 6.45 2.94 6.04
C TYR A 51 5.34 2.93 7.11
N LYS A 52 4.59 4.02 7.26
CA LYS A 52 3.46 4.12 8.21
C LYS A 52 2.20 3.39 7.75
N GLU A 53 2.11 3.03 6.47
CA GLU A 53 0.97 2.32 5.88
C GLU A 53 1.10 0.78 5.94
N CYS A 54 2.27 0.29 6.36
CA CYS A 54 2.54 -1.12 6.71
C CYS A 54 1.81 -1.53 7.99
#